data_AF-A0A2P7YIF8-F1
#
_entry.id   AF-A0A2P7YIF8-F1
#
_cell.length_a   1.000
_cell.length_b   1.000
_cell.length_c   1.000
_cell.angle_alpha   90.00
_cell.angle_beta   90.00
_cell.angle_gamma   90.00
#
_symmetry.space_group_name_H-M   'P 1'
#
loop_
_entity.id
_entity.type
_entity.pdbx_description
1 polymer ?
#
loop_
_entity_poly.entity_id
_entity_poly.type
_entity_poly.pdbx_seq_one_letter_code
_entity_poly.pdbx_strand_id
1 'polypeptide(L)'
;MLYEKVRFDRLRRVTEKAVEQTVKKLLQQEQIEKCFPTISEMKGGKSALETARKQILQYFQLTLEKQFQYIFEQNDIERKLDELDEIIQAAQARRDLGTEEPLFIDKLTPQQLIDARVGASKAETVTKLKLIYEQLLLDNKQLHEEIVGLVEEGSTIKDDLLLQVDALASGVDEIKKAEFDHNYDRLIERVLR
;
A
#
# COMPACT_ATOMS: atom_id res chain seq x y z
N MET A 1 -11.32 4.21 6.25
CA MET A 1 -12.78 4.25 6.49
C MET A 1 -13.37 3.00 5.86
N LEU A 2 -14.19 2.25 6.60
CA LEU A 2 -14.96 1.14 6.01
C LEU A 2 -16.21 1.77 5.39
N TYR A 3 -16.30 1.73 4.07
CA TYR A 3 -17.47 2.21 3.36
C TYR A 3 -18.54 1.12 3.29
N GLU A 4 -19.79 1.51 3.49
CA GLU A 4 -20.91 0.57 3.42
C GLU A 4 -21.22 0.22 1.96
N LYS A 5 -21.13 -1.06 1.59
CA LYS A 5 -21.39 -1.56 0.23
C LYS A 5 -22.79 -2.13 0.18
N VAL A 6 -23.73 -1.42 -0.45
CA VAL A 6 -25.16 -1.74 -0.37
C VAL A 6 -25.83 -1.84 -1.73
N ARG A 7 -25.29 -1.22 -2.78
CA ARG A 7 -25.95 -1.20 -4.09
C ARG A 7 -25.94 -2.53 -4.81
N PHE A 8 -24.82 -3.24 -4.82
CA PHE A 8 -24.72 -4.52 -5.52
C PHE A 8 -25.70 -5.54 -4.92
N ASP A 9 -25.73 -5.65 -3.59
CA ASP A 9 -26.68 -6.50 -2.87
C ASP A 9 -28.14 -6.15 -3.18
N ARG A 10 -28.47 -4.85 -3.23
CA ARG A 10 -29.83 -4.41 -3.60
C ARG A 10 -30.16 -4.77 -5.05
N LEU A 11 -29.22 -4.60 -5.99
CA LEU A 11 -29.41 -4.98 -7.38
C LEU A 11 -29.66 -6.48 -7.52
N ARG A 12 -28.91 -7.31 -6.78
CA ARG A 12 -29.07 -8.75 -6.76
C ARG A 12 -30.46 -9.14 -6.26
N ARG A 13 -30.89 -8.59 -5.11
CA ARG A 13 -32.22 -8.84 -4.53
C ARG A 13 -33.36 -8.42 -5.47
N VAL A 14 -33.22 -7.30 -6.16
CA VAL A 14 -34.24 -6.83 -7.12
C VAL A 14 -34.32 -7.78 -8.31
N THR A 15 -33.18 -8.23 -8.82
CA THR A 15 -33.12 -9.19 -9.94
C THR A 15 -33.75 -10.53 -9.55
N GLU A 16 -33.36 -11.10 -8.40
CA GLU A 16 -33.94 -12.34 -7.85
C GLU A 16 -35.47 -12.23 -7.74
N LYS A 17 -35.95 -11.13 -7.14
CA LYS A 17 -37.39 -10.90 -6.97
C LYS A 17 -38.11 -10.71 -8.30
N ALA A 18 -37.49 -10.04 -9.28
CA ALA A 18 -38.06 -9.88 -10.61
C ALA A 18 -38.21 -11.23 -11.34
N VAL A 19 -37.22 -12.12 -11.22
CA VAL A 19 -37.28 -13.49 -11.77
C VAL A 19 -38.41 -14.27 -11.11
N GLU A 20 -38.50 -14.25 -9.77
CA GLU A 20 -39.57 -14.92 -9.03
C GLU A 20 -40.97 -14.45 -9.48
N GLN A 21 -41.19 -13.13 -9.57
CA GLN A 21 -42.48 -12.60 -10.00
C GLN A 21 -42.82 -12.96 -11.45
N THR A 22 -41.82 -12.94 -12.33
CA THR A 22 -41.98 -13.32 -13.74
C THR A 22 -42.41 -14.78 -13.86
N VAL A 23 -41.70 -15.68 -13.18
CA VAL A 23 -42.00 -17.11 -13.11
C VAL A 23 -43.39 -17.35 -12.52
N LYS A 24 -43.73 -16.68 -11.42
CA LYS A 24 -45.02 -16.84 -10.73
C LYS A 24 -46.20 -16.39 -11.57
N LYS A 25 -46.01 -15.48 -12.53
CA LYS A 25 -47.08 -15.01 -13.43
C LYS A 25 -47.23 -15.89 -14.67
N LEU A 26 -46.11 -16.33 -15.26
CA LEU A 26 -46.11 -17.11 -16.51
C LEU A 26 -46.41 -18.60 -16.29
N LEU A 27 -45.93 -19.18 -15.19
CA LEU A 27 -46.02 -20.63 -14.93
C LEU A 27 -47.06 -20.95 -13.85
N GLN A 28 -48.14 -20.18 -13.78
CA GLN A 28 -49.29 -20.52 -12.94
C GLN A 28 -49.96 -21.81 -13.45
N GLN A 29 -50.37 -22.67 -12.53
CA GLN A 29 -51.03 -23.93 -12.86
C GLN A 29 -52.24 -23.73 -13.77
N GLU A 30 -53.10 -22.79 -13.40
CA GLU A 30 -54.33 -22.49 -14.13
C GLU A 30 -54.05 -21.97 -15.54
N GLN A 31 -52.95 -21.23 -15.74
CA GLN A 31 -52.57 -20.71 -17.05
C GLN A 31 -52.08 -21.85 -17.96
N ILE A 32 -51.30 -22.79 -17.43
CA ILE A 32 -50.85 -23.96 -18.17
C ILE A 32 -52.03 -24.88 -18.52
N GLU A 33 -52.95 -25.12 -17.58
CA GLU A 33 -54.14 -25.93 -17.83
C GLU A 33 -55.07 -25.29 -18.87
N LYS A 34 -55.19 -23.96 -18.88
CA LYS A 34 -55.94 -23.21 -19.91
C LYS A 34 -55.28 -23.25 -21.29
N CYS A 35 -53.95 -23.22 -21.36
CA CYS A 35 -53.22 -23.26 -22.63
C CYS A 35 -53.14 -24.68 -23.21
N PHE A 36 -53.27 -25.73 -22.39
CA PHE A 36 -53.19 -27.14 -22.81
C PHE A 36 -54.40 -27.96 -22.32
N PRO A 37 -55.64 -27.59 -22.72
CA PRO A 37 -56.87 -28.23 -22.21
C PRO A 37 -56.96 -29.71 -22.59
N THR A 38 -56.57 -30.06 -23.82
CA THR A 38 -56.63 -31.45 -24.33
C THR A 38 -55.76 -32.42 -23.53
N ILE A 39 -54.62 -31.95 -23.02
CA ILE A 39 -53.70 -32.75 -22.21
C ILE A 39 -54.18 -32.78 -20.75
N SER A 40 -54.74 -31.67 -20.26
CA SER A 40 -55.28 -31.58 -18.90
C SER A 40 -56.47 -32.53 -18.65
N GLU A 41 -57.28 -32.79 -19.68
CA GLU A 41 -58.42 -33.70 -19.60
C GLU A 41 -58.07 -35.19 -19.74
N MET A 42 -56.86 -35.51 -20.23
CA MET A 42 -56.38 -36.90 -20.31
C MET A 42 -56.08 -37.48 -18.92
N LYS A 43 -56.33 -38.79 -18.74
CA LYS A 43 -55.93 -39.52 -17.53
C LYS A 43 -54.42 -39.38 -17.30
N GLY A 44 -54.04 -38.77 -16.17
CA GLY A 44 -52.65 -38.54 -15.79
C GLY A 44 -51.98 -37.32 -16.44
N GLY A 45 -52.65 -36.64 -17.39
CA GLY A 45 -52.08 -35.50 -18.10
C GLY A 45 -51.84 -34.27 -17.22
N LYS A 46 -52.67 -34.04 -16.19
CA LYS A 46 -52.41 -33.00 -15.17
C LYS A 46 -51.09 -33.22 -14.41
N SER A 47 -50.80 -34.47 -14.04
CA SER A 47 -49.55 -34.83 -13.36
C SER A 47 -48.33 -34.65 -14.27
N ALA A 48 -48.47 -35.02 -15.56
CA ALA A 48 -47.43 -34.77 -16.56
C ALA A 48 -47.17 -33.27 -16.78
N LEU A 49 -48.21 -32.45 -16.88
CA LEU A 49 -48.11 -31.00 -17.00
C LEU A 49 -47.48 -30.36 -15.76
N GLU A 50 -47.82 -30.82 -14.55
CA GLU A 50 -47.20 -30.32 -13.32
C GLU A 50 -45.71 -30.68 -13.25
N THR A 51 -45.34 -31.87 -13.69
CA THR A 51 -43.93 -32.31 -13.77
C THR A 51 -43.15 -31.47 -14.78
N ALA A 52 -43.70 -31.27 -15.98
CA ALA A 52 -43.11 -30.42 -17.00
C ALA A 52 -42.96 -28.96 -16.52
N ARG A 53 -43.97 -28.43 -15.82
CA ARG A 53 -43.91 -27.10 -15.20
C ARG A 53 -42.77 -26.98 -14.22
N LYS A 54 -42.61 -27.96 -13.31
CA LYS A 54 -41.51 -27.96 -12.32
C LYS A 54 -40.15 -27.99 -13.00
N GLN A 55 -39.99 -28.78 -14.06
CA GLN A 55 -38.74 -28.85 -14.83
C GLN A 55 -38.44 -27.51 -15.53
N ILE A 56 -39.42 -26.91 -16.20
CA ILE A 56 -39.26 -25.60 -16.85
C ILE A 56 -38.89 -24.54 -15.81
N LEU A 57 -39.57 -24.53 -14.66
CA LEU A 57 -39.33 -23.57 -13.60
C LEU A 57 -37.90 -23.67 -13.05
N GLN A 58 -37.45 -24.88 -12.72
CA GLN A 58 -36.08 -25.11 -12.25
C GLN A 58 -35.04 -24.72 -13.29
N TYR A 59 -35.23 -25.15 -14.55
CA TYR A 59 -34.31 -24.84 -15.63
C TYR A 59 -34.22 -23.32 -15.87
N PHE A 60 -35.36 -22.64 -15.89
CA PHE A 60 -35.44 -21.20 -16.15
C PHE A 60 -34.78 -20.38 -15.04
N GLN A 61 -35.05 -20.70 -13.77
CA GLN A 61 -34.40 -20.04 -12.63
C GLN A 61 -32.88 -20.23 -12.66
N LEU A 62 -32.41 -21.48 -12.76
CA LEU A 62 -30.98 -21.78 -12.78
C LEU A 62 -30.25 -21.14 -13.96
N THR A 63 -30.89 -21.10 -15.14
CA THR A 63 -30.29 -20.50 -16.33
C THR A 63 -30.20 -18.98 -16.17
N LEU A 64 -31.26 -18.33 -15.70
CA LEU A 64 -31.26 -16.87 -15.51
C LEU A 64 -30.27 -16.44 -14.44
N GLU A 65 -30.21 -17.13 -13.30
CA GLU A 65 -29.24 -16.84 -12.25
C GLU A 65 -27.81 -16.92 -12.78
N LYS A 66 -27.48 -17.97 -13.53
CA LYS A 66 -26.15 -18.11 -14.15
C LYS A 66 -25.86 -17.00 -15.17
N GLN A 67 -26.85 -16.63 -15.99
CA GLN A 67 -26.68 -15.58 -16.99
C GLN A 67 -26.50 -14.20 -16.33
N PHE A 68 -27.26 -13.89 -15.28
CA PHE A 68 -27.08 -12.64 -14.54
C PHE A 68 -25.71 -12.59 -13.86
N GLN A 69 -25.29 -13.68 -13.21
CA GLN A 69 -23.98 -13.77 -12.60
C GLN A 69 -22.87 -13.55 -13.63
N TYR A 70 -22.97 -14.19 -14.80
CA TYR A 70 -22.03 -13.99 -15.89
C TYR A 70 -21.99 -12.53 -16.35
N ILE A 71 -23.15 -11.87 -16.52
CA ILE A 71 -23.21 -10.44 -16.89
C ILE A 71 -22.56 -9.56 -15.83
N PHE A 72 -22.77 -9.85 -14.54
CA PHE A 72 -22.19 -9.10 -13.43
C PHE A 72 -20.67 -9.20 -13.40
N GLU A 73 -20.14 -10.41 -13.62
CA GLU A 73 -18.70 -10.68 -13.70
C GLU A 73 -18.06 -10.04 -14.94
N GLN A 74 -18.65 -10.22 -16.12
CA GLN A 74 -18.12 -9.67 -17.38
C GLN A 74 -18.03 -8.15 -17.37
N ASN A 75 -19.00 -7.47 -16.75
CA ASN A 75 -19.05 -6.02 -16.71
C ASN A 75 -18.42 -5.42 -15.45
N ASP A 76 -17.95 -6.27 -14.54
CA ASP A 76 -17.35 -5.87 -13.25
C ASP A 76 -18.28 -4.93 -12.46
N ILE A 77 -19.57 -5.32 -12.41
CA ILE A 77 -20.63 -4.46 -11.85
C ILE A 77 -20.46 -4.31 -10.34
N GLU A 78 -20.06 -5.37 -9.65
CA GLU A 78 -19.83 -5.36 -8.21
C GLU A 78 -18.80 -4.30 -7.84
N ARG A 79 -17.61 -4.33 -8.46
CA ARG A 79 -16.56 -3.33 -8.21
C ARG A 79 -17.02 -1.92 -8.51
N LYS A 80 -17.70 -1.70 -9.64
CA LYS A 80 -18.20 -0.37 -10.03
C LYS A 80 -19.24 0.19 -9.07
N LEU A 81 -20.13 -0.65 -8.56
CA LEU A 81 -21.16 -0.22 -7.60
C LEU A 81 -20.56 0.02 -6.22
N ASP A 82 -19.58 -0.77 -5.81
CA ASP A 82 -18.81 -0.54 -4.60
C ASP A 82 -18.04 0.78 -4.67
N GLU A 83 -17.27 1.01 -5.73
CA GLU A 83 -16.57 2.27 -5.99
C GLU A 83 -17.53 3.47 -5.97
N LEU A 84 -18.74 3.30 -6.52
CA LEU A 84 -19.77 4.34 -6.50
C LEU A 84 -20.31 4.62 -5.09
N ASP A 85 -20.52 3.58 -4.27
CA ASP A 85 -20.92 3.75 -2.87
C ASP A 85 -19.83 4.47 -2.06
N GLU A 86 -18.55 4.16 -2.31
CA GLU A 86 -17.40 4.86 -1.71
C GLU A 86 -17.36 6.34 -2.10
N ILE A 87 -17.50 6.64 -3.40
CA ILE A 87 -17.50 8.02 -3.91
C ILE A 87 -18.63 8.84 -3.25
N ILE A 88 -19.81 8.25 -3.09
CA ILE A 88 -20.97 8.94 -2.54
C ILE A 88 -20.83 9.17 -1.05
N GLN A 89 -20.33 8.20 -0.30
CA GLN A 89 -20.04 8.38 1.13
C GLN A 89 -18.93 9.42 1.35
N ALA A 90 -17.88 9.40 0.52
CA ALA A 90 -16.84 10.43 0.57
C ALA A 90 -17.39 11.82 0.25
N ALA A 91 -18.29 11.96 -0.73
CA ALA A 91 -18.95 13.22 -1.04
C ALA A 91 -19.86 13.70 0.10
N GLN A 92 -20.67 12.81 0.66
CA GLN A 92 -21.51 13.12 1.82
C GLN A 92 -20.67 13.59 3.02
N ALA A 93 -19.57 12.92 3.32
CA ALA A 93 -18.65 13.33 4.37
C ALA A 93 -18.07 14.74 4.12
N ARG A 94 -17.63 15.04 2.90
CA ARG A 94 -17.13 16.39 2.53
C ARG A 94 -18.19 17.47 2.65
N ARG A 95 -19.43 17.15 2.26
CA ARG A 95 -20.59 18.05 2.39
C ARG A 95 -20.89 18.35 3.86
N ASP A 96 -20.89 17.32 4.70
CA ASP A 96 -21.18 17.46 6.14
C ASP A 96 -20.06 18.26 6.86
N LEU A 97 -18.83 18.18 6.37
CA LEU A 97 -17.70 19.02 6.78
C LEU A 97 -17.76 20.47 6.26
N GLY A 98 -18.72 20.81 5.39
CA GLY A 98 -18.85 22.14 4.80
C GLY A 98 -17.73 22.51 3.81
N THR A 99 -16.98 21.52 3.32
CA THR A 99 -15.80 21.71 2.45
C THR A 99 -16.11 21.55 0.96
N GLU A 100 -17.38 21.41 0.59
CA GLU A 100 -17.76 21.04 -0.77
C GLU A 100 -18.04 22.28 -1.64
N GLU A 101 -17.19 22.51 -2.63
CA GLU A 101 -17.47 23.43 -3.74
C GLU A 101 -18.12 22.66 -4.91
N PRO A 102 -19.13 23.22 -5.58
CA PRO A 102 -19.77 22.57 -6.72
C PRO A 102 -18.79 22.42 -7.89
N LEU A 103 -18.46 21.18 -8.23
CA LEU A 103 -17.62 20.83 -9.37
C LEU A 103 -18.44 20.78 -10.66
N PHE A 104 -18.19 21.71 -11.57
CA PHE A 104 -18.80 21.73 -12.90
C PHE A 104 -17.91 20.99 -13.90
N ILE A 105 -18.06 19.67 -13.97
CA ILE A 105 -17.23 18.80 -14.83
C ILE A 105 -17.34 19.21 -16.31
N ASP A 106 -18.53 19.61 -16.76
CA ASP A 106 -18.78 20.03 -18.15
C ASP A 106 -18.07 21.33 -18.55
N LYS A 107 -17.56 22.09 -17.56
CA LYS A 107 -16.80 23.32 -17.78
C LYS A 107 -15.29 23.12 -17.66
N LEU A 108 -14.84 21.92 -17.28
CA LEU A 108 -13.43 21.61 -17.14
C LEU A 108 -12.82 21.36 -18.51
N THR A 109 -11.75 22.10 -18.82
CA THR A 109 -10.95 21.85 -20.02
C THR A 109 -10.09 20.59 -19.81
N PRO A 110 -9.73 19.87 -20.89
CA PRO A 110 -8.79 18.75 -20.81
C PRO A 110 -7.47 19.12 -20.12
N GLN A 111 -7.00 20.36 -20.31
CA GLN A 111 -5.79 20.89 -19.65
C GLN A 111 -5.94 20.91 -18.13
N GLN A 112 -7.06 21.42 -17.61
CA GLN A 112 -7.33 21.49 -16.17
C GLN A 112 -7.42 20.11 -15.52
N LEU A 113 -7.96 19.10 -16.24
CA LEU A 113 -7.99 17.72 -15.76
C LEU A 113 -6.59 17.11 -15.64
N ILE A 114 -5.74 17.37 -16.65
CA ILE A 114 -4.34 16.94 -16.64
C ILE A 114 -3.59 17.65 -15.50
N ASP A 115 -3.73 18.96 -15.37
CA ASP A 115 -3.05 19.76 -14.36
C ASP A 115 -3.45 19.38 -12.94
N ALA A 116 -4.74 19.06 -12.69
CA ALA A 116 -5.19 18.57 -11.39
C ALA A 116 -4.51 17.24 -11.01
N ARG A 117 -4.38 16.32 -11.98
CA ARG A 117 -3.73 15.02 -11.74
C ARG A 117 -2.21 15.14 -11.61
N VAL A 118 -1.59 15.96 -12.45
CA VAL A 118 -0.16 16.26 -12.41
C VAL A 118 0.19 17.00 -11.11
N GLY A 119 -0.67 17.89 -10.62
CA GLY A 119 -0.51 18.59 -9.36
C GLY A 119 -0.40 17.65 -8.16
N ALA A 120 -1.30 16.65 -8.06
CA ALA A 120 -1.25 15.64 -7.00
C ALA A 120 0.06 14.82 -7.04
N SER A 121 0.49 14.39 -8.23
CA SER A 121 1.74 13.64 -8.41
C SER A 121 2.99 14.48 -8.08
N LYS A 122 2.98 15.77 -8.44
CA LYS A 122 4.06 16.71 -8.08
C LYS A 122 4.15 16.91 -6.58
N ALA A 123 3.02 17.05 -5.87
CA ALA A 123 3.00 17.21 -4.42
C ALA A 123 3.59 15.99 -3.69
N GLU A 124 3.26 14.77 -4.14
CA GLU A 124 3.85 13.53 -3.61
C GLU A 124 5.36 13.49 -3.85
N THR A 125 5.80 13.85 -5.07
CA THR A 125 7.22 13.88 -5.44
C THR A 125 8.00 14.90 -4.60
N VAL A 126 7.45 16.09 -4.38
CA VAL A 126 8.05 17.12 -3.51
C VAL A 126 8.18 16.61 -2.08
N THR A 127 7.19 15.89 -1.57
CA THR A 127 7.24 15.31 -0.21
C THR A 127 8.34 14.26 -0.10
N LYS A 128 8.48 13.38 -1.09
CA LYS A 128 9.58 12.40 -1.14
C LYS A 128 10.95 13.07 -1.21
N LEU A 129 11.10 14.09 -2.04
CA LEU A 129 12.35 14.84 -2.16
C LEU A 129 12.71 15.58 -0.87
N LYS A 130 11.73 16.13 -0.15
CA LYS A 130 11.94 16.73 1.18
C LYS A 130 12.45 15.72 2.19
N LEU A 131 11.84 14.53 2.25
CA LEU A 131 12.31 13.46 3.13
C LEU A 131 13.75 13.04 2.81
N ILE A 132 14.09 12.89 1.52
CA ILE A 132 15.46 12.56 1.10
C ILE A 132 16.43 13.68 1.49
N TYR A 133 16.03 14.94 1.29
CA TYR A 133 16.85 16.10 1.66
C TYR A 133 17.11 16.17 3.17
N GLU A 134 16.08 15.96 3.98
CA GLU A 134 16.19 15.93 5.45
C GLU A 134 17.10 14.78 5.92
N GLN A 135 16.98 13.60 5.29
CA GLN A 135 17.87 12.48 5.57
C GLN A 135 19.32 12.81 5.23
N LEU A 136 19.58 13.39 4.05
CA LEU A 136 20.94 13.77 3.64
C LEU A 136 21.55 14.82 4.57
N LEU A 137 20.76 15.78 5.07
CA LEU A 137 21.24 16.74 6.06
C LEU A 137 21.67 16.05 7.36
N LEU A 138 20.89 15.06 7.82
CA LEU A 138 21.22 14.29 9.00
C LEU A 138 22.51 13.47 8.79
N ASP A 139 22.60 12.77 7.67
CA ASP A 139 23.77 11.94 7.33
C ASP A 139 25.03 12.81 7.20
N ASN A 140 24.93 13.98 6.57
CA ASN A 140 26.07 14.90 6.44
C ASN A 140 26.55 15.39 7.81
N LYS A 141 25.61 15.67 8.72
CA LYS A 141 25.92 16.08 10.08
C LYS A 141 26.63 14.96 10.85
N GLN A 142 26.12 13.73 10.76
CA GLN A 142 26.74 12.56 11.39
C GLN A 142 28.15 12.30 10.85
N LEU A 143 28.33 12.31 9.53
CA LEU A 143 29.64 12.15 8.90
C LEU A 143 30.61 13.25 9.32
N HIS A 144 30.14 14.49 9.45
CA HIS A 144 30.98 15.57 9.95
C HIS A 144 31.39 15.35 11.41
N GLU A 145 30.47 14.90 12.28
CA GLU A 145 30.77 14.57 13.68
C GLU A 145 31.79 13.42 13.77
N GLU A 146 31.65 12.38 12.94
CA GLU A 146 32.61 11.27 12.85
C GLU A 146 34.01 11.75 12.41
N ILE A 147 34.09 12.59 11.37
CA ILE A 147 35.37 13.14 10.90
C ILE A 147 36.05 13.96 11.98
N VAL A 148 35.29 14.80 12.70
CA VAL A 148 35.84 15.62 13.79
C VAL A 148 36.37 14.73 14.90
N GLY A 149 35.61 13.70 15.31
CA GLY A 149 36.06 12.73 16.31
C GLY A 149 37.35 12.01 15.90
N LEU A 150 37.43 11.52 14.65
CA LEU A 150 38.63 10.87 14.13
C LEU A 150 39.84 11.81 14.06
N VAL A 151 39.64 13.10 13.77
CA VAL A 151 40.71 14.10 13.76
C VAL A 151 41.22 14.37 15.18
N GLU A 152 40.32 14.47 16.16
CA GLU A 152 40.68 14.62 17.57
C GLU A 152 41.46 13.41 18.08
N GLU A 153 40.96 12.19 17.83
CA GLU A 153 41.67 10.95 18.15
C GLU A 153 43.06 10.91 17.51
N GLY A 154 43.15 11.23 16.21
CA GLY A 154 44.42 11.31 15.50
C GLY A 154 45.40 12.32 16.09
N SER A 155 44.92 13.48 16.56
CA SER A 155 45.75 14.47 17.25
C SER A 155 46.26 13.93 18.58
N THR A 156 45.39 13.29 19.38
CA THR A 156 45.80 12.71 20.67
C THR A 156 46.86 11.63 20.50
N ILE A 157 46.69 10.72 19.53
CA ILE A 157 47.66 9.67 19.23
C ILE A 157 48.99 10.28 18.78
N LYS A 158 48.95 11.33 17.94
CA LYS A 158 50.16 12.03 17.50
C LYS A 158 50.89 12.65 18.68
N ASP A 159 50.18 13.32 19.58
CA ASP A 159 50.78 13.98 20.74
C ASP A 159 51.38 12.94 21.71
N ASP A 160 50.69 11.82 21.93
CA ASP A 160 51.19 10.68 22.72
C ASP A 160 52.47 10.06 22.11
N LEU A 161 52.49 9.89 20.79
CA LEU A 161 53.68 9.38 20.09
C LEU A 161 54.85 10.35 20.22
N LEU A 162 54.62 11.67 20.12
CA LEU A 162 55.68 12.67 20.32
C LEU A 162 56.25 12.59 21.74
N LEU A 163 55.40 12.47 22.76
CA LEU A 163 55.84 12.30 24.15
C LEU A 163 56.67 11.03 24.35
N GLN A 164 56.25 9.91 23.74
CA GLN A 164 57.01 8.66 23.82
C GLN A 164 58.36 8.74 23.11
N VAL A 165 58.43 9.41 21.96
CA VAL A 165 59.68 9.64 21.23
C VAL A 165 60.64 10.52 22.03
N ASP A 166 60.15 11.60 22.66
CA ASP A 166 60.96 12.46 23.52
C ASP A 166 61.46 11.73 24.79
N ALA A 167 60.61 10.90 25.40
CA ALA A 167 60.99 10.05 26.53
C ALA A 167 62.07 9.02 26.14
N LEU A 168 61.95 8.42 24.94
CA LEU A 168 62.97 7.49 24.44
C LEU A 168 64.29 8.21 24.11
N ALA A 169 64.21 9.40 23.50
CA ALA A 169 65.39 10.20 23.17
C ALA A 169 66.18 10.59 24.44
N SER A 170 65.49 11.06 25.48
CA SER A 170 66.10 11.37 26.77
C SER A 170 66.69 10.13 27.45
N GLY A 171 66.00 8.98 27.42
CA GLY A 171 66.55 7.73 27.95
C GLY A 171 67.81 7.25 27.21
N VAL A 172 67.88 7.43 25.89
CA VAL A 172 69.09 7.13 25.09
C VAL A 172 70.26 8.03 25.48
N ASP A 173 70.00 9.31 25.74
CA ASP A 173 71.03 10.26 26.17
C ASP A 173 71.54 9.95 27.59
N GLU A 174 70.67 9.50 28.49
CA GLU A 174 71.06 9.01 29.82
C GLU A 174 71.96 7.76 29.73
N ILE A 175 71.62 6.79 28.87
CA ILE A 175 72.44 5.59 28.65
C ILE A 175 73.81 5.96 28.09
N LYS A 176 73.86 6.84 27.09
CA LYS A 176 75.14 7.32 26.52
C LYS A 176 76.00 8.01 27.58
N LYS A 177 75.38 8.79 28.47
CA LYS A 177 76.08 9.46 29.56
C LYS A 177 76.62 8.44 30.57
N ALA A 178 75.82 7.45 30.96
CA ALA A 178 76.24 6.37 31.84
C ALA A 178 77.37 5.51 31.23
N GLU A 179 77.32 5.20 29.93
CA GLU A 179 78.41 4.54 29.22
C GLU A 179 79.69 5.39 29.18
N PHE A 180 79.55 6.70 28.98
CA PHE A 180 80.68 7.62 29.01
C PHE A 180 81.33 7.67 30.40
N ASP A 181 80.52 7.82 31.45
CA ASP A 181 81.00 7.85 32.84
C ASP A 181 81.66 6.52 33.23
N HIS A 182 81.06 5.38 32.87
CA HIS A 182 81.65 4.06 33.11
C HIS A 182 82.99 3.86 32.38
N ASN A 183 83.07 4.30 31.12
CA ASN A 183 84.33 4.23 30.35
C ASN A 183 85.40 5.18 30.92
N TYR A 184 85.00 6.33 31.43
CA TYR A 184 85.87 7.30 32.08
C TYR A 184 86.43 6.74 33.40
N ASP A 185 85.60 6.14 34.24
CA ASP A 185 86.02 5.48 35.47
C ASP A 185 87.00 4.34 35.20
N ARG A 186 86.72 3.52 34.18
CA ARG A 186 87.61 2.42 33.77
C ARG A 186 88.96 2.91 33.23
N LEU A 187 89.00 4.11 32.64
CA LEU A 187 90.23 4.75 32.20
C LEU A 187 91.03 5.26 33.40
N ILE A 188 90.37 5.88 34.38
CA ILE A 188 90.98 6.33 35.64
C ILE A 188 91.62 5.16 36.39
N GLU A 189 90.91 4.04 36.54
CA GLU A 189 91.46 2.83 37.19
C GLU A 189 92.70 2.26 36.48
N ARG A 190 92.77 2.39 35.15
CA ARG A 190 93.93 1.93 34.36
C ARG A 190 95.13 2.88 34.42
N VAL A 191 94.91 4.16 34.68
CA VAL A 191 95.97 5.17 34.76
C VAL A 191 96.55 5.29 36.18
N LEU A 192 95.80 4.89 37.21
CA LEU A 192 96.22 4.91 38.62
C LEU A 192 96.87 3.59 39.12
N ARG A 193 97.11 2.62 38.23
CA ARG A 193 97.98 1.46 38.48
C ARG A 193 99.33 1.65 37.80
#